data_AF-I2GUJ8-F1
#
_entry.id   AF-I2GUJ8-F1
#
_cell.length_a   1.000
_cell.length_b   1.000
_cell.length_c   1.000
_cell.angle_alpha   90.00
_cell.angle_beta   90.00
_cell.angle_gamma   90.00
#
_symmetry.space_group_name_H-M   'P 1'
#
loop_
_entity.id
_entity.type
_entity.pdbx_description
1 polymer ?
#
loop_
_entity_poly.entity_id
_entity_poly.type
_entity_poly.pdbx_seq_one_letter_code
_entity_poly.pdbx_strand_id
1 'polypeptide(L)' 'WMAIIIVYSPKLALLNFYLYTLMTAAVFLALNSINTLKLSTLMTTWTKTPALSAVLMLALLSLAGLPPLTGFL' A
#
# COMPACT_ATOMS: atom_id res chain seq x y z
N TRP A 1 12.22 -6.89 6.40
CA TRP A 1 13.29 -5.89 6.31
C TRP A 1 13.36 -4.97 7.54
N MET A 2 12.24 -4.51 8.13
CA MET A 2 12.26 -3.73 9.39
C MET A 2 13.13 -4.33 10.51
N ALA A 3 13.00 -5.64 10.78
CA ALA A 3 13.77 -6.29 11.85
C ALA A 3 15.28 -6.24 11.64
N ILE A 4 15.74 -6.18 10.38
CA ILE A 4 17.15 -6.15 10.02
C ILE A 4 17.72 -4.74 10.24
N ILE A 5 16.96 -3.70 9.85
CA ILE A 5 17.42 -2.30 9.96
C ILE A 5 17.42 -1.75 11.38
N ILE A 6 16.57 -2.26 12.27
CA ILE A 6 16.54 -1.85 13.68
C ILE A 6 17.93 -1.92 14.34
N VAL A 7 18.73 -2.93 14.00
CA VAL A 7 20.07 -3.15 14.57
C VAL A 7 21.08 -2.13 14.05
N TYR A 8 20.94 -1.67 12.80
CA TYR A 8 21.88 -0.73 12.18
C TYR A 8 21.50 0.73 12.42
N SER A 9 20.22 1.08 12.32
CA SER A 9 19.74 2.44 12.47
C SER A 9 18.26 2.49 12.90
N PRO A 10 17.97 2.74 14.19
CA PRO A 10 16.59 2.74 14.70
C PRO A 10 15.74 3.86 14.10
N LYS A 11 16.36 4.99 13.69
CA LYS A 11 15.64 6.11 13.05
C LYS A 11 15.05 5.74 11.69
N LEU A 12 15.78 4.97 10.87
CA LEU A 12 15.31 4.48 9.57
C LEU A 12 14.21 3.43 9.73
N ALA A 13 14.33 2.56 10.75
CA ALA A 13 13.28 1.60 11.06
C ALA A 13 11.95 2.28 11.44
N LEU A 14 11.99 3.37 12.22
CA LEU A 14 10.83 4.18 12.57
C LEU A 14 10.18 4.81 11.34
N LEU A 15 10.97 5.43 10.45
CA LEU A 15 10.46 6.00 9.20
C LEU A 15 9.71 4.95 8.38
N ASN A 16 10.30 3.76 8.25
CA ASN A 16 9.69 2.69 7.48
C ASN A 16 8.42 2.12 8.13
N PHE A 17 8.38 2.07 9.46
CA PHE A 17 7.17 1.72 10.18
C PHE A 17 6.02 2.71 9.91
N TYR A 18 6.30 4.03 9.92
CA TYR A 18 5.29 5.04 9.60
C TYR A 18 4.79 4.93 8.16
N LEU A 19 5.70 4.75 7.20
CA LEU A 19 5.30 4.56 5.80
C LEU A 19 4.44 3.32 5.63
N TYR A 20 4.85 2.19 6.20
CA TYR A 20 4.13 0.92 6.07
C TYR A 20 2.74 0.96 6.70
N THR A 21 2.61 1.55 7.90
CA THR A 21 1.31 1.70 8.58
C THR A 21 0.36 2.61 7.81
N LEU A 22 0.85 3.73 7.26
CA LEU A 22 0.04 4.64 6.47
C LEU A 22 -0.42 3.99 5.15
N MET A 23 0.46 3.27 4.47
CA MET A 23 0.14 2.64 3.19
C MET A 23 -0.81 1.44 3.34
N THR A 24 -0.64 0.64 4.39
CA THR A 24 -1.58 -0.44 4.71
C THR A 24 -2.96 0.12 5.09
N ALA A 25 -3.03 1.19 5.87
CA ALA A 25 -4.29 1.87 6.18
C ALA A 25 -5.00 2.37 4.92
N ALA A 26 -4.27 2.97 3.97
CA ALA A 26 -4.81 3.43 2.70
C ALA A 26 -5.39 2.28 1.85
N VAL A 27 -4.71 1.13 1.80
CA VAL A 27 -5.21 -0.08 1.10
C VAL A 27 -6.49 -0.60 1.75
N PHE A 28 -6.53 -0.71 3.08
CA PHE A 28 -7.73 -1.14 3.80
C PHE A 28 -8.91 -0.19 3.61
N LEU A 29 -8.67 1.13 3.65
CA LEU A 29 -9.69 2.14 3.36
C LEU A 29 -10.22 2.03 1.93
N ALA A 30 -9.34 1.85 0.95
CA ALA A 30 -9.73 1.68 -0.44
C ALA A 30 -10.61 0.44 -0.63
N LEU A 31 -10.20 -0.72 -0.08
CA LEU A 31 -10.98 -1.97 -0.11
C LEU A 31 -12.34 -1.83 0.58
N ASN A 32 -12.39 -1.11 1.70
CA ASN A 32 -13.63 -0.84 2.43
C ASN A 32 -14.58 0.05 1.61
N SER A 33 -14.05 1.08 0.93
CA SER A 33 -14.85 1.98 0.09
C SER A 33 -15.50 1.26 -1.10
N ILE A 34 -14.86 0.21 -1.64
CA ILE A 34 -15.42 -0.61 -2.73
C ILE A 34 -16.14 -1.87 -2.26
N ASN A 35 -16.19 -2.11 -0.93
CA ASN A 35 -16.77 -3.32 -0.32
C ASN A 35 -16.29 -4.64 -0.98
N THR A 36 -15.01 -4.73 -1.34
CA THR A 36 -14.46 -5.93 -2.00
C THR A 36 -13.64 -6.76 -1.03
N LEU A 37 -14.05 -8.01 -0.84
CA LEU A 37 -13.27 -9.02 -0.09
C LEU A 37 -12.69 -10.12 -1.00
N LYS A 38 -13.13 -10.18 -2.27
CA LYS A 38 -12.74 -11.23 -3.22
C LYS A 38 -12.06 -10.62 -4.45
N LEU A 39 -11.11 -11.38 -5.03
CA LEU A 39 -10.40 -10.97 -6.24
C LEU A 39 -11.35 -10.74 -7.44
N SER A 40 -12.36 -11.59 -7.60
CA SER A 40 -13.36 -11.45 -8.66
C SER A 40 -14.16 -10.15 -8.55
N THR A 41 -14.50 -9.74 -7.32
CA THR A 41 -15.18 -8.47 -7.07
C THR A 41 -14.26 -7.27 -7.35
N LEU A 42 -12.96 -7.38 -7.00
CA LEU A 42 -11.97 -6.33 -7.28
C LEU A 42 -11.85 -6.05 -8.79
N MET A 43 -11.81 -7.08 -9.63
CA MET A 43 -11.72 -6.93 -11.10
C MET A 43 -12.92 -6.16 -11.69
N THR A 44 -14.09 -6.23 -11.05
CA THR A 44 -15.30 -5.52 -11.51
C THR A 44 -15.39 -4.08 -11.02
N THR A 45 -14.53 -3.65 -10.08
CA THR A 45 -14.56 -2.26 -9.56
C THR A 45 -13.96 -1.25 -10.54
N TRP A 46 -13.11 -1.70 -11.47
CA TRP A 46 -12.54 -0.85 -12.52
C TRP A 46 -13.61 -0.12 -13.35
N THR A 47 -14.75 -0.77 -13.60
CA THR A 47 -15.83 -0.19 -14.41
C THR A 47 -16.74 0.75 -13.63
N LYS A 48 -16.79 0.64 -12.30
CA LYS A 48 -17.65 1.47 -11.43
C LYS A 48 -16.93 2.71 -10.90
N THR A 49 -15.66 2.57 -10.53
CA THR A 49 -14.88 3.62 -9.87
C THR A 49 -13.42 3.61 -10.36
N PRO A 50 -13.17 4.06 -11.61
CA PRO A 50 -11.85 3.93 -12.24
C PRO A 50 -10.73 4.70 -11.51
N ALA A 51 -11.06 5.85 -10.91
CA ALA A 51 -10.10 6.64 -10.14
C ALA A 51 -9.62 5.90 -8.87
N LEU A 52 -10.54 5.27 -8.14
CA LEU A 52 -10.21 4.55 -6.90
C LEU A 52 -9.42 3.27 -7.18
N SER A 53 -9.71 2.57 -8.28
CA SER A 53 -8.92 1.41 -8.71
C SER A 53 -7.49 1.78 -9.12
N ALA A 54 -7.29 2.95 -9.75
CA ALA A 54 -5.96 3.43 -10.10
C ALA A 54 -5.12 3.75 -8.83
N VAL A 55 -5.74 4.39 -7.82
CA VAL A 55 -5.08 4.66 -6.53
C VAL A 55 -4.74 3.37 -5.79
N LEU A 56 -5.65 2.40 -5.77
CA LEU A 56 -5.39 1.09 -5.15
C LEU A 56 -4.24 0.35 -5.85
N MET A 57 -4.16 0.43 -7.18
CA MET A 57 -3.05 -0.15 -7.93
C MET A 57 -1.72 0.54 -7.59
N LEU A 58 -1.66 1.87 -7.59
CA LEU A 58 -0.46 2.62 -7.20
C LEU A 58 -0.03 2.30 -5.76
N ALA A 59 -0.98 2.17 -4.82
CA ALA A 59 -0.69 1.80 -3.44
C ALA A 59 -0.07 0.39 -3.32
N LEU A 60 -0.56 -0.58 -4.11
CA LEU A 60 0.00 -1.93 -4.17
C LEU A 60 1.41 -1.94 -4.78
N LEU A 61 1.65 -1.17 -5.86
CA LEU A 61 3.00 -1.04 -6.45
C LEU A 61 3.98 -0.38 -5.48
N SER A 62 3.52 0.58 -4.67
CA SER A 62 4.33 1.18 -3.62
C SER A 62 4.70 0.16 -2.54
N LEU A 63 3.77 -0.72 -2.12
CA LEU A 63 4.06 -1.80 -1.16
C LEU A 63 5.09 -2.81 -1.70
N ALA A 64 5.10 -3.02 -3.00
CA ALA A 64 6.07 -3.88 -3.68
C ALA A 64 7.47 -3.24 -3.81
N GLY A 65 7.62 -1.96 -3.44
CA GLY A 65 8.90 -1.25 -3.47
C GLY A 65 9.40 -0.96 -4.88
N LEU A 66 8.52 -0.63 -5.83
CA LEU A 66 8.97 -0.22 -7.16
C LEU A 66 9.56 1.21 -7.14
N PRO A 67 10.76 1.44 -7.72
CA PRO A 67 11.23 2.80 -8.01
C PRO A 67 10.33 3.36 -9.12
N PRO A 68 9.53 4.43 -8.95
CA PRO A 68 9.79 5.73 -8.29
C PRO A 68 8.90 6.07 -7.07
N LEU A 69 8.31 5.07 -6.40
CA LEU A 69 7.33 5.29 -5.33
C LEU A 69 7.96 5.37 -3.93
N THR A 70 7.23 5.95 -2.98
CA THR A 70 7.69 6.18 -1.61
C THR A 70 7.97 4.90 -0.82
N GLY A 71 7.41 3.76 -1.23
CA GLY A 71 7.71 2.47 -0.63
C GLY A 71 9.05 1.84 -1.03
N PHE A 72 9.79 2.47 -1.95
CA PHE A 72 11.17 2.08 -2.27
C PHE A 72 12.20 2.64 -1.28
N LEU A 73 11.85 3.71 -0.53
CA LEU A 73 12.72 4.39 0.44
C LEU A 73 12.82 3.61 1.78
#